data_AF-A0A7Z9LI14-F1
#
_entry.id   AF-A0A7Z9LI14-F1
#
_cell.length_a   1.000
_cell.length_b   1.000
_cell.length_c   1.000
_cell.angle_alpha   90.00
_cell.angle_beta   90.00
_cell.angle_gamma   90.00
#
_symmetry.space_group_name_H-M   'P 1'
#
loop_
_entity.id
_entity.type
_entity.pdbx_description
1 polymer ?
#
loop_
_entity_poly.entity_id
_entity_poly.type
_entity_poly.pdbx_seq_one_letter_code
_entity_poly.pdbx_strand_id
1 'polypeptide(L)' 'PARLIETVIPDVLVKGGDYIAEEIVGYDTVTKNGGRVEIVPFLEGKSTSGMINLIMENT' A
#
# COMPACT_ATOMS: atom_id res chain seq x y z
N PRO A 1 9.76 -6.66 -3.14
CA PRO A 1 9.06 -7.28 -1.99
C PRO A 1 8.51 -8.70 -2.26
N ALA A 2 8.24 -9.09 -3.53
CA ALA A 2 7.66 -10.39 -3.90
C ALA A 2 8.21 -11.60 -3.13
N ARG A 3 9.53 -11.79 -3.11
CA ARG A 3 10.19 -12.93 -2.43
C ARG A 3 9.77 -13.10 -0.97
N LEU A 4 9.61 -12.00 -0.23
CA LEU A 4 9.19 -12.05 1.18
C LEU A 4 7.74 -12.49 1.29
N ILE A 5 6.87 -11.95 0.43
CA ILE A 5 5.44 -12.29 0.39
C ILE A 5 5.23 -13.76 0.02
N GLU A 6 6.01 -14.28 -0.93
CA GLU A 6 6.04 -15.71 -1.28
C GLU A 6 6.56 -16.60 -0.14
N THR A 7 7.42 -16.06 0.73
CA THR A 7 7.96 -16.81 1.88
C THR A 7 6.95 -16.87 3.02
N VAL A 8 6.23 -15.79 3.29
CA VAL A 8 5.36 -15.69 4.48
C VAL A 8 3.88 -15.96 4.18
N ILE A 9 3.46 -15.83 2.92
CA ILE A 9 2.10 -16.12 2.42
C ILE A 9 1.03 -15.54 3.35
N PRO A 10 0.92 -14.20 3.44
CA PRO A 10 0.02 -13.60 4.41
C PRO A 10 -1.45 -13.84 4.02
N ASP A 11 -2.32 -14.05 5.01
CA ASP A 11 -3.77 -14.13 4.80
C ASP A 11 -4.36 -12.80 4.28
N VAL A 12 -3.74 -11.67 4.65
CA VAL A 12 -4.14 -10.34 4.22
C VAL A 12 -2.90 -9.51 3.89
N LEU A 13 -2.83 -8.98 2.66
CA LEU A 13 -1.83 -7.99 2.23
C LEU A 13 -2.51 -6.63 2.10
N VAL A 14 -2.06 -5.65 2.86
CA VAL A 14 -2.66 -4.31 2.88
C VAL A 14 -1.70 -3.29 2.29
N LYS A 15 -2.19 -2.42 1.41
CA LYS A 15 -1.45 -1.25 0.93
C LYS A 15 -2.30 0.01 1.09
N GLY A 16 -1.70 1.06 1.66
CA GLY A 16 -2.30 2.39 1.66
C GLY A 16 -2.09 3.07 0.31
N GLY A 17 -3.16 3.64 -0.25
CA GLY A 17 -3.12 4.54 -1.40
C GLY A 17 -4.26 4.37 -2.38
N ASP A 18 -3.97 4.65 -3.64
CA ASP A 18 -4.87 4.73 -4.79
C ASP A 18 -4.54 3.68 -5.86
N TYR A 19 -3.90 2.58 -5.45
CA TYR A 19 -3.51 1.49 -6.33
C TYR A 19 -4.72 0.71 -6.86
N ILE A 20 -4.51 -0.03 -7.94
CA ILE A 20 -5.38 -1.15 -8.35
C ILE A 20 -4.84 -2.41 -7.67
N ALA A 21 -5.71 -3.21 -7.04
CA ALA A 21 -5.27 -4.32 -6.20
C ALA A 21 -4.43 -5.35 -6.96
N GLU A 22 -4.83 -5.64 -8.19
CA GLU A 22 -4.20 -6.57 -9.13
C GLU A 22 -2.78 -6.14 -9.53
N GLU A 23 -2.44 -4.85 -9.41
CA GLU A 23 -1.12 -4.32 -9.72
C GLU A 23 -0.14 -4.39 -8.53
N ILE A 24 -0.64 -4.73 -7.33
CA ILE A 24 0.19 -4.82 -6.13
C ILE A 24 1.10 -6.05 -6.22
N VAL A 25 2.41 -5.81 -6.05
CA VAL A 25 3.40 -6.89 -5.94
C VAL A 25 3.01 -7.85 -4.81
N GLY A 26 2.68 -9.09 -5.18
CA GLY A 26 2.22 -10.13 -4.26
C GLY A 26 0.72 -10.46 -4.36
N TYR A 27 -0.06 -9.74 -5.19
CA TYR A 27 -1.47 -10.00 -5.41
C TYR A 27 -1.75 -11.46 -5.79
N ASP A 28 -1.08 -11.95 -6.82
CA ASP A 28 -1.19 -13.33 -7.26
C ASP A 28 -0.84 -14.32 -6.16
N THR A 29 0.28 -14.10 -5.48
CA THR A 29 0.75 -14.97 -4.39
C THR A 29 -0.30 -15.08 -3.29
N VAL A 30 -0.88 -13.95 -2.88
CA VAL A 30 -1.84 -13.91 -1.77
C VAL A 30 -3.18 -14.53 -2.19
N THR A 31 -3.73 -14.11 -3.32
CA THR A 31 -5.05 -14.58 -3.79
C THR A 31 -5.04 -16.06 -4.19
N LYS A 32 -3.98 -16.56 -4.84
CA LYS A 32 -3.84 -17.98 -5.18
C LYS A 32 -3.73 -18.89 -3.95
N ASN A 33 -3.28 -18.35 -2.82
CA ASN A 33 -3.20 -19.07 -1.54
C ASN A 33 -4.42 -18.81 -0.63
N GLY A 34 -5.51 -18.23 -1.16
CA GLY A 34 -6.75 -18.02 -0.42
C GLY A 34 -6.78 -16.80 0.49
N GLY A 35 -5.72 -15.98 0.48
CA GLY A 35 -5.69 -14.68 1.14
C GLY A 35 -6.37 -13.59 0.31
N ARG A 36 -6.39 -12.37 0.84
CA ARG A 36 -6.95 -11.19 0.15
C ARG A 36 -6.01 -9.99 0.17
N VAL A 37 -6.16 -9.12 -0.83
CA VAL A 37 -5.44 -7.86 -0.92
C VAL A 37 -6.40 -6.72 -0.69
N GLU A 38 -6.05 -5.81 0.22
CA GLU A 38 -6.89 -4.69 0.62
C GLU A 38 -6.17 -3.36 0.38
N ILE A 39 -6.92 -2.38 -0.10
CA ILE A 39 -6.42 -1.03 -0.32
C ILE A 39 -7.09 -0.07 0.64
N VAL A 40 -6.27 0.63 1.43
CA VAL A 40 -6.76 1.64 2.36
C VAL A 40 -6.55 3.01 1.73
N PRO A 41 -7.60 3.82 1.51
CA PRO A 41 -7.47 5.12 0.88
C PRO A 41 -6.63 6.07 1.75
N PHE A 42 -5.98 7.04 1.11
CA PHE A 42 -5.26 8.08 1.83
C PHE A 42 -6.21 8.96 2.65
N LEU A 43 -5.71 9.44 3.79
CA LEU A 43 -6.39 10.47 4.57
C LEU A 43 -5.98 11.84 4.04
N GLU A 44 -6.98 12.63 3.64
CA GLU A 44 -6.77 13.96 3.10
C GLU A 44 -6.02 14.88 4.09
N GLY A 45 -5.09 15.70 3.55
CA GLY A 45 -4.31 16.64 4.34
C GLY A 45 -3.26 16.00 5.26
N LYS A 46 -3.02 14.68 5.18
CA LYS A 46 -2.06 13.95 6.01
C LYS A 46 -0.94 13.31 5.19
N SER A 47 -0.12 14.14 4.55
CA SER A 47 1.07 13.67 3.84
C SER A 47 2.33 14.38 4.33
N THR A 48 3.46 13.65 4.41
CA THR A 48 4.75 14.24 4.77
C THR A 48 5.19 15.30 3.76
N SER A 49 4.99 15.05 2.47
CA SER A 49 5.25 16.03 1.43
C SER A 49 4.39 17.28 1.57
N GLY A 50 3.10 17.11 1.91
CA GLY A 50 2.19 18.24 2.19
C GLY A 50 2.66 19.07 3.40
N MET A 51 3.13 18.41 4.46
CA MET A 51 3.74 19.11 5.60
C MET A 51 5.00 19.88 5.21
N ILE A 52 5.88 19.29 4.39
CA ILE A 52 7.10 19.97 3.92
C ILE A 52 6.74 21.19 3.07
N ASN A 53 5.83 21.06 2.10
CA ASN A 53 5.40 22.16 1.26
C ASN A 53 4.79 23.30 2.08
N LEU A 54 3.95 22.98 3.07
CA LEU A 54 3.40 23.97 3.99
C LEU A 54 4.49 24.74 4.74
N ILE A 55 5.57 24.08 5.17
CA ILE A 55 6.69 24.75 5.83
C ILE A 55 7.42 25.69 4.84
N MET A 56 7.64 25.23 3.61
CA MET A 56 8.34 25.99 2.57
C MET A 56 7.56 27.21 2.06
N GLU A 57 6.23 27.12 1.95
CA GLU A 57 5.37 28.23 1.50
C GLU A 57 5.24 29.35 2.55
N ASN A 58 5.46 29.05 3.83
CA ASN A 58 5.38 30.01 4.93
C ASN A 58 6.75 30.65 5.27
N THR A 59 7.76 30.43 4.43
CA THR A 59 9.11 31.03 4.53
C THR A 59 9.32 32.05 3.42
#